data_AF-A0A3B4GIL4-F1
#
_entry.id   AF-A0A3B4GIL4-F1
#
_cell.length_a   1.000
_cell.length_b   1.000
_cell.length_c   1.000
_cell.angle_alpha   90.00
_cell.angle_beta   90.00
_cell.angle_gamma   90.00
#
_symmetry.space_group_name_H-M   'P 1'
#
loop_
_entity.id
_entity.type
_entity.pdbx_description
1 polymer ?
#
loop_
_entity_poly.entity_id
_entity_poly.type
_entity_poly.pdbx_seq_one_letter_code
_entity_poly.pdbx_strand_id
1 'polypeptide(L)'
;MPQVDMILFLILIIGMCVYGQDPASKVVSDRYAVFWNRTNPFYRGDYHIDVCINDYLDIYCPHYIGPVADDRAERYVLYMVNYDGYSSCDHNSKGFKRWECNRPLSPNGPLKFSEKFQLFTPFSLGFEFRPGREYYYICEYLPFGYCHCILWL
;
A
#
# COMPACT_ATOMS: atom_id res chain seq x y z
N MET A 1 57.73 -14.49 -11.61
CA MET A 1 57.36 -13.35 -10.76
C MET A 1 55.98 -13.64 -10.16
N PRO A 2 55.86 -14.59 -9.23
CA PRO A 2 54.56 -15.13 -8.78
C PRO A 2 53.71 -14.13 -7.99
N GLN A 3 54.36 -13.13 -7.37
CA GLN A 3 53.69 -12.11 -6.57
C GLN A 3 52.91 -11.09 -7.44
N VAL A 4 53.38 -10.82 -8.65
CA VAL A 4 52.72 -9.88 -9.59
C VAL A 4 51.48 -10.53 -10.19
N ASP A 5 51.58 -11.82 -10.55
CA ASP A 5 50.44 -12.59 -11.07
C ASP A 5 49.33 -12.69 -10.02
N MET A 6 49.68 -12.94 -8.75
CA MET A 6 48.72 -12.99 -7.64
C MET A 6 47.99 -11.66 -7.44
N ILE A 7 48.70 -10.53 -7.55
CA ILE A 7 48.10 -9.19 -7.45
C ILE A 7 47.15 -8.94 -8.62
N LEU A 8 47.53 -9.33 -9.84
CA LEU A 8 46.70 -9.17 -11.03
C LEU A 8 45.40 -10.00 -10.93
N PHE A 9 45.50 -11.24 -10.43
CA PHE A 9 44.33 -12.07 -10.15
C PHE A 9 43.41 -11.44 -9.09
N LEU A 10 43.97 -10.87 -8.03
CA LEU A 10 43.17 -10.21 -6.99
C LEU A 10 42.43 -8.99 -7.56
N ILE A 11 43.10 -8.18 -8.38
CA ILE A 11 42.51 -7.02 -9.04
C ILE A 11 41.41 -7.44 -10.02
N LEU A 12 41.59 -8.53 -10.76
CA LEU A 12 40.57 -9.09 -11.65
C LEU A 12 39.35 -9.58 -10.86
N ILE A 13 39.53 -10.28 -9.75
CA ILE A 13 38.42 -10.73 -8.91
C ILE A 13 37.67 -9.54 -8.32
N ILE A 14 38.37 -8.55 -7.78
CA ILE A 14 37.76 -7.33 -7.22
C ILE A 14 37.04 -6.55 -8.32
N GLY A 15 37.66 -6.41 -9.50
CA GLY A 15 37.05 -5.77 -10.67
C GLY A 15 35.75 -6.45 -11.08
N MET A 16 35.74 -7.79 -11.18
CA MET A 16 34.54 -8.55 -11.52
C MET A 16 33.44 -8.43 -10.46
N CYS A 17 33.79 -8.37 -9.16
CA CYS A 17 32.81 -8.15 -8.10
C CYS A 17 32.18 -6.74 -8.14
N VAL A 18 32.96 -5.72 -8.52
CA VAL A 18 32.47 -4.33 -8.62
C VAL A 18 31.64 -4.12 -9.90
N TYR A 19 32.05 -4.72 -11.02
CA TYR A 19 31.32 -4.63 -12.29
C TYR A 19 30.12 -5.60 -12.38
N GLY A 20 30.11 -6.67 -11.60
CA GLY A 20 29.03 -7.66 -11.53
C GLY A 20 27.88 -7.27 -10.59
N GLN A 21 27.90 -6.06 -10.01
CA GLN A 21 26.72 -5.54 -9.32
C GLN A 21 25.66 -5.14 -10.35
N ASP A 22 24.87 -6.13 -10.77
CA ASP A 22 23.66 -5.90 -11.56
C ASP A 22 22.81 -4.83 -10.84
N PRO A 23 22.46 -3.71 -11.50
CA PRO A 23 21.59 -2.70 -10.90
C PRO A 23 20.21 -3.28 -10.53
N ALA A 24 19.84 -4.43 -11.09
CA ALA A 24 18.63 -5.19 -10.77
C ALA A 24 18.66 -5.88 -9.39
N SER A 25 19.80 -6.01 -8.72
CA SER A 25 19.86 -6.61 -7.36
C SER A 25 19.48 -5.64 -6.25
N LYS A 26 19.36 -4.34 -6.56
CA LYS A 26 18.61 -3.43 -5.70
C LYS A 26 17.15 -3.79 -5.84
N VAL A 27 16.60 -4.48 -4.84
CA VAL A 27 15.15 -4.56 -4.62
C VAL A 27 14.68 -3.13 -4.34
N VAL A 28 14.48 -2.35 -5.41
CA VAL A 28 13.80 -1.06 -5.35
C VAL A 28 12.33 -1.43 -5.22
N SER A 29 11.86 -1.37 -3.98
CA SER A 29 10.44 -1.47 -3.66
C SER A 29 9.92 -0.04 -3.61
N ASP A 30 9.00 0.26 -4.52
CA ASP A 30 8.38 1.58 -4.57
C ASP A 30 7.30 1.72 -3.48
N ARG A 31 7.10 2.96 -3.03
CA ARG A 31 6.12 3.30 -1.99
C ARG A 31 5.10 4.27 -2.53
N TYR A 32 3.84 3.85 -2.52
CA TYR A 32 2.71 4.61 -3.02
C TYR A 32 1.94 5.20 -1.84
N ALA A 33 1.86 6.52 -1.75
CA ALA A 33 1.16 7.21 -0.67
C ALA A 33 -0.22 7.70 -1.12
N VAL A 34 -1.28 7.23 -0.46
CA VAL A 34 -2.67 7.57 -0.77
C VAL A 34 -3.32 8.28 0.42
N PHE A 35 -3.66 9.55 0.25
CA PHE A 35 -4.40 10.33 1.24
C PHE A 35 -5.90 10.20 1.00
N TRP A 36 -6.55 9.37 1.80
CA TRP A 36 -7.93 8.95 1.57
C TRP A 36 -8.90 9.82 2.37
N ASN A 37 -9.36 10.89 1.74
CA ASN A 37 -10.33 11.83 2.29
C ASN A 37 -11.27 12.31 1.17
N ARG A 38 -12.43 12.88 1.53
CA ARG A 38 -13.42 13.36 0.55
C ARG A 38 -12.95 14.57 -0.26
N THR A 39 -11.95 15.30 0.23
CA THR A 39 -11.41 16.48 -0.46
C THR A 39 -10.44 16.11 -1.57
N ASN A 40 -9.98 14.85 -1.62
CA ASN A 40 -9.09 14.39 -2.66
C ASN A 40 -9.83 14.28 -4.02
N PRO A 41 -9.30 14.85 -5.12
CA PRO A 41 -9.92 14.73 -6.44
C PRO A 41 -10.24 13.30 -6.88
N PHE A 42 -9.45 12.31 -6.45
CA PHE A 42 -9.66 10.91 -6.79
C PHE A 42 -10.92 10.29 -6.16
N TYR A 43 -11.52 10.97 -5.19
CA TYR A 43 -12.79 10.57 -4.56
C TYR A 43 -13.95 10.47 -5.56
N ARG A 44 -13.83 11.10 -6.75
CA ARG A 44 -14.90 11.15 -7.76
C ARG A 44 -15.03 9.87 -8.62
N GLY A 45 -14.18 8.87 -8.43
CA GLY A 45 -14.16 7.64 -9.22
C GLY A 45 -12.87 7.48 -10.03
N ASP A 46 -12.63 6.26 -10.51
CA ASP A 46 -11.55 5.88 -11.44
C ASP A 46 -10.10 5.94 -10.91
N TYR A 47 -9.93 6.05 -9.59
CA TYR A 47 -8.61 5.98 -8.99
C TYR A 47 -8.03 4.57 -9.05
N HIS A 48 -6.90 4.42 -9.73
CA HIS A 48 -6.11 3.21 -9.72
C HIS A 48 -4.62 3.53 -9.63
N ILE A 49 -3.84 2.57 -9.15
CA ILE A 49 -2.37 2.65 -9.14
C ILE A 49 -1.84 1.31 -9.61
N ASP A 50 -0.83 1.31 -10.47
CA ASP A 50 -0.14 0.10 -10.90
C ASP A 50 1.03 -0.17 -9.96
N VAL A 51 1.06 -1.37 -9.37
CA VAL A 51 2.10 -1.79 -8.41
C VAL A 51 2.80 -3.06 -8.85
N CYS A 52 4.04 -3.20 -8.42
CA CYS A 52 4.82 -4.42 -8.58
C CYS A 52 4.83 -5.25 -7.29
N ILE A 53 5.20 -6.52 -7.43
CA ILE A 53 5.44 -7.39 -6.28
C ILE A 53 6.59 -6.82 -5.44
N ASN A 54 6.39 -6.83 -4.12
CA ASN A 54 7.21 -6.24 -3.08
C ASN A 54 7.07 -4.72 -2.89
N ASP A 55 6.26 -4.02 -3.66
CA ASP A 55 5.94 -2.61 -3.40
C ASP A 55 5.09 -2.45 -2.13
N TYR A 56 5.01 -1.20 -1.66
CA TYR A 56 4.17 -0.84 -0.54
C TYR A 56 3.12 0.21 -0.92
N LEU A 57 1.90 0.01 -0.43
CA LEU A 57 0.85 1.02 -0.43
C LEU A 57 0.68 1.56 0.99
N ASP A 58 0.94 2.85 1.18
CA ASP A 58 0.73 3.57 2.42
C ASP A 58 -0.56 4.40 2.32
N ILE A 59 -1.62 3.97 3.01
CA ILE A 59 -2.90 4.70 3.10
C ILE A 59 -2.88 5.59 4.34
N TYR A 60 -3.15 6.87 4.13
CA TYR A 60 -3.24 7.89 5.18
C TYR A 60 -4.70 8.27 5.43
N CYS A 61 -5.15 8.09 6.67
CA CYS A 61 -6.47 8.50 7.11
C CYS A 61 -6.60 10.03 7.19
N PRO A 62 -7.84 10.58 7.14
CA PRO A 62 -8.11 11.98 7.39
C PRO A 62 -7.58 12.40 8.76
N HIS A 63 -6.87 13.53 8.79
CA HIS A 63 -6.31 14.09 10.01
C HIS A 63 -6.55 15.58 10.06
N TYR A 64 -6.96 16.07 11.24
CA TYR A 64 -7.35 17.46 11.45
C TYR A 64 -6.53 18.07 12.57
N ILE A 65 -5.96 19.25 12.31
CA ILE A 65 -5.17 20.01 13.27
C ILE A 65 -6.11 21.03 13.94
N GLY A 66 -6.52 20.75 15.17
CA GLY A 66 -7.37 21.64 15.98
C GLY A 66 -8.79 21.11 16.23
N PRO A 67 -9.64 21.88 16.94
CA PRO A 67 -10.98 21.45 17.31
C PRO A 67 -11.88 21.38 16.08
N VAL A 68 -12.10 20.16 15.58
CA VAL A 68 -13.14 19.83 14.61
C VAL A 68 -14.31 19.20 15.35
N ALA A 69 -15.52 19.60 14.99
CA ALA A 69 -16.73 18.99 15.54
C ALA A 69 -16.80 17.52 15.07
N ASP A 70 -17.19 16.61 15.97
CA ASP A 70 -17.06 15.17 15.72
C ASP A 70 -17.88 14.69 14.50
N ASP A 71 -18.98 15.37 14.21
CA ASP A 71 -19.84 15.18 13.04
C ASP A 71 -19.19 15.56 11.70
N ARG A 72 -18.19 16.45 11.73
CA ARG A 72 -17.42 16.88 10.57
C ARG A 72 -16.12 16.11 10.40
N ALA A 73 -15.66 15.42 11.43
CA ALA A 73 -14.45 14.62 11.37
C ALA A 73 -14.73 13.31 10.62
N GLU A 74 -14.17 13.19 9.42
CA GLU A 74 -14.31 11.96 8.62
C GLU A 74 -13.74 10.74 9.34
N ARG A 75 -14.57 9.69 9.44
CA ARG A 75 -14.23 8.37 9.97
C ARG A 75 -14.75 7.32 9.01
N TYR A 76 -13.96 6.29 8.73
CA TYR A 76 -14.40 5.19 7.87
C TYR A 76 -13.67 3.89 8.18
N VAL A 77 -14.26 2.78 7.75
CA VAL A 77 -13.66 1.45 7.77
C VAL A 77 -13.27 1.07 6.34
N LEU A 78 -12.05 0.56 6.15
CA LEU A 78 -11.56 0.06 4.86
C LEU A 78 -11.78 -1.44 4.78
N TYR A 79 -12.32 -1.88 3.65
CA TYR A 79 -12.55 -3.27 3.33
C TYR A 79 -11.81 -3.63 2.05
N MET A 80 -11.23 -4.83 2.03
CA MET A 80 -10.73 -5.46 0.80
C MET A 80 -11.83 -6.38 0.28
N VAL A 81 -12.31 -6.13 -0.94
CA VAL A 81 -13.45 -6.83 -1.53
C VAL A 81 -13.08 -7.48 -2.87
N ASN A 82 -13.90 -8.40 -3.33
CA ASN A 82 -13.85 -8.89 -4.70
C ASN A 82 -14.48 -7.89 -5.68
N TYR A 83 -14.40 -8.20 -6.98
CA TYR A 83 -14.98 -7.37 -8.05
C TYR A 83 -16.49 -7.11 -7.86
N ASP A 84 -17.26 -8.12 -7.44
CA ASP A 84 -18.70 -7.99 -7.20
C ASP A 84 -19.02 -7.06 -6.02
N GLY A 85 -18.15 -7.01 -5.01
CA GLY A 85 -18.30 -6.13 -3.85
C GLY A 85 -17.89 -4.72 -4.18
N TYR A 86 -16.87 -4.55 -5.01
CA TYR A 86 -16.50 -3.27 -5.59
C TYR A 86 -17.60 -2.70 -6.49
N SER A 87 -18.14 -3.48 -7.43
CA SER A 87 -19.16 -2.99 -8.35
C SER A 87 -20.48 -2.63 -7.66
N SER A 88 -20.84 -3.30 -6.56
CA SER A 88 -22.06 -3.02 -5.80
C SER A 88 -21.87 -2.15 -4.56
N CYS A 89 -20.64 -1.73 -4.23
CA CYS A 89 -20.29 -1.15 -2.92
C CYS A 89 -20.83 -1.95 -1.73
N ASP A 90 -20.55 -3.25 -1.69
CA ASP A 90 -20.99 -4.11 -0.57
C ASP A 90 -19.82 -4.95 -0.06
N HIS A 91 -19.56 -4.86 1.25
CA HIS A 91 -18.52 -5.63 1.94
C HIS A 91 -19.08 -6.80 2.78
N ASN A 92 -20.39 -6.87 3.05
CA ASN A 92 -20.93 -7.74 4.10
C ASN A 92 -20.69 -9.24 3.87
N SER A 93 -20.66 -9.67 2.61
CA SER A 93 -20.41 -11.07 2.22
C SER A 93 -19.30 -11.22 1.17
N LYS A 94 -18.67 -10.11 0.79
CA LYS A 94 -17.80 -10.01 -0.39
C LYS A 94 -16.40 -9.51 -0.09
N GLY A 95 -16.08 -9.31 1.19
CA GLY A 95 -14.77 -8.85 1.60
C GLY A 95 -14.48 -8.97 3.08
N PHE A 96 -13.32 -8.45 3.44
CA PHE A 96 -12.79 -8.49 4.79
C PHE A 96 -12.46 -7.08 5.25
N LYS A 97 -12.78 -6.80 6.51
CA LYS A 97 -12.35 -5.58 7.18
C LYS A 97 -10.83 -5.56 7.26
N ARG A 98 -10.22 -4.53 6.68
CA ARG A 98 -8.77 -4.41 6.58
C ARG A 98 -8.21 -3.43 7.62
N TRP A 99 -8.77 -2.23 7.70
CA TRP A 99 -8.34 -1.18 8.64
C TRP A 99 -9.48 -0.25 9.06
N GLU A 100 -9.28 0.50 10.14
CA GLU A 100 -10.21 1.53 10.63
C GLU A 100 -9.54 2.89 10.75
N CYS A 101 -10.09 3.89 10.07
CA CYS A 101 -9.75 5.29 10.27
C CYS A 101 -10.66 5.90 11.34
N ASN A 102 -10.33 5.68 12.60
CA ASN A 102 -11.14 6.06 13.77
C ASN A 102 -10.47 7.10 14.69
N ARG A 103 -9.30 7.64 14.33
CA ARG A 103 -8.57 8.67 15.13
C ARG A 103 -8.24 9.91 14.31
N PRO A 104 -9.23 10.77 13.98
CA PRO A 104 -9.02 11.98 13.19
C PRO A 104 -8.11 13.02 13.89
N LEU A 105 -8.08 13.03 15.23
CA LEU A 105 -7.30 13.96 16.06
C LEU A 105 -6.06 13.30 16.70
N SER A 106 -5.49 12.29 16.04
CA SER A 106 -4.30 11.58 16.53
C SER A 106 -3.13 12.55 16.81
N PRO A 107 -2.46 12.47 17.98
CA PRO A 107 -1.37 13.38 18.33
C PRO A 107 -0.10 13.18 17.48
N ASN A 108 0.06 11.99 16.89
CA ASN A 108 1.23 11.62 16.10
C ASN A 108 1.02 11.83 14.59
N GLY A 109 0.08 12.69 14.21
CA GLY A 109 -0.32 12.90 12.82
C GLY A 109 -1.32 11.84 12.32
N PRO A 110 -1.54 11.75 10.98
CA PRO A 110 -2.51 10.84 10.40
C PRO A 110 -2.19 9.38 10.70
N LEU A 111 -3.23 8.60 10.98
CA LEU A 111 -3.11 7.14 11.00
C LEU A 111 -2.64 6.67 9.62
N LYS A 112 -1.60 5.84 9.62
CA LYS A 112 -1.02 5.26 8.41
C LYS A 112 -1.14 3.75 8.46
N PHE A 113 -1.67 3.18 7.39
CA PHE A 113 -1.71 1.74 7.17
C PHE A 113 -0.88 1.38 5.96
N SER A 114 -0.04 0.36 6.09
CA SER A 114 0.84 -0.10 5.03
C SER A 114 0.42 -1.48 4.56
N GLU A 115 0.17 -1.62 3.27
CA GLU A 115 0.03 -2.90 2.58
C GLU A 115 1.32 -3.22 1.84
N LYS A 116 1.72 -4.50 1.85
CA LYS A 116 2.87 -4.96 1.07
C LYS A 116 2.38 -5.97 0.05
N PHE A 117 2.66 -5.73 -1.22
CA PHE A 117 2.27 -6.61 -2.32
C PHE A 117 3.20 -7.84 -2.39
N GLN A 118 3.12 -8.72 -1.40
CA GLN A 118 3.96 -9.91 -1.30
C GLN A 118 3.26 -11.15 -1.88
N LEU A 119 4.04 -12.02 -2.53
CA LEU A 119 3.56 -13.30 -3.08
C LEU A 119 3.13 -14.29 -1.99
N PHE A 120 3.83 -14.25 -0.85
CA PHE A 120 3.61 -15.16 0.27
C PHE A 120 3.62 -14.36 1.56
N THR A 121 2.68 -14.67 2.44
CA THR A 121 2.58 -14.07 3.77
C THR A 121 2.89 -15.12 4.83
N PRO A 122 3.77 -14.82 5.81
CA PRO A 122 4.00 -15.72 6.94
C PRO A 122 2.82 -15.73 7.93
N PHE A 123 1.85 -14.82 7.76
CA PHE A 123 0.68 -14.70 8.62
C PHE A 123 -0.52 -15.46 8.02
N SER A 124 -1.16 -16.31 8.83
CA SER A 124 -2.25 -17.20 8.40
C SER A 124 -3.51 -16.48 7.89
N LEU A 125 -3.73 -15.23 8.32
CA LEU A 125 -4.81 -14.36 7.85
C LEU A 125 -4.27 -13.19 7.00
N GLY A 126 -3.03 -13.30 6.51
CA GLY A 126 -2.44 -12.30 5.64
C GLY A 126 -2.98 -12.43 4.21
N PHE A 127 -2.72 -11.40 3.41
CA PHE A 127 -3.12 -11.37 2.00
C PHE A 127 -1.92 -11.70 1.11
N GLU A 128 -2.19 -12.45 0.04
CA GLU A 128 -1.22 -12.83 -0.98
C GLU A 128 -1.58 -12.16 -2.31
N PHE A 129 -0.58 -11.57 -2.95
CA PHE A 129 -0.74 -10.81 -4.18
C PHE A 129 -0.06 -11.53 -5.34
N ARG A 130 -0.69 -11.56 -6.52
CA ARG A 130 -0.16 -12.20 -7.72
C ARG A 130 -0.08 -11.18 -8.86
N PRO A 131 0.99 -11.20 -9.67
CA PRO A 131 1.09 -10.36 -10.86
C PRO A 131 -0.09 -10.57 -11.82
N GLY A 132 -0.54 -9.49 -12.45
CA GLY A 132 -1.63 -9.51 -13.43
C GLY A 132 -3.01 -9.80 -12.82
N ARG A 133 -3.17 -9.61 -11.50
CA ARG A 133 -4.46 -9.64 -10.82
C ARG A 133 -4.78 -8.27 -10.26
N GLU A 134 -6.06 -7.97 -10.26
CA GLU A 134 -6.62 -6.76 -9.68
C GLU A 134 -7.19 -7.05 -8.28
N TYR A 135 -7.09 -6.04 -7.41
CA TYR A 135 -7.45 -6.04 -6.01
C TYR A 135 -8.22 -4.77 -5.71
N TYR A 136 -9.35 -4.91 -5.01
CA TYR A 136 -10.28 -3.82 -4.83
C TYR A 136 -10.44 -3.47 -3.36
N TYR A 137 -10.47 -2.17 -3.09
CA TYR A 137 -10.75 -1.63 -1.78
C TYR A 137 -12.00 -0.76 -1.85
N ILE A 138 -12.76 -0.73 -0.75
CA ILE A 138 -13.89 0.17 -0.58
C ILE A 138 -13.88 0.70 0.86
N CYS A 139 -14.51 1.84 1.10
CA CYS A 139 -14.66 2.38 2.44
C CYS A 139 -16.13 2.56 2.84
N GLU A 140 -16.41 2.39 4.13
CA GLU A 140 -17.73 2.69 4.72
C GLU A 140 -17.58 3.87 5.68
N TYR A 141 -18.22 5.00 5.37
CA TYR A 141 -18.16 6.19 6.20
C TYR A 141 -19.10 6.11 7.40
N LEU A 142 -18.56 6.41 8.58
CA LEU A 142 -19.29 6.44 9.84
C LEU A 142 -19.70 7.88 10.21
N PRO A 143 -20.83 8.07 10.92
CA PRO A 143 -21.78 7.07 11.40
C PRO A 143 -22.86 6.69 10.37
N PHE A 144 -22.87 7.32 9.21
CA PHE A 144 -23.99 7.25 8.28
C PHE A 144 -24.07 5.93 7.46
N GLY A 145 -23.04 5.09 7.50
CA GLY A 145 -23.05 3.76 6.86
C GLY A 145 -23.02 3.82 5.32
N TYR A 146 -22.64 4.97 4.74
CA TYR A 146 -22.53 5.09 3.28
C TYR A 146 -21.22 4.45 2.84
N CYS A 147 -21.34 3.37 2.08
CA CYS A 147 -20.24 2.78 1.36
C CYS A 147 -19.85 3.68 0.17
N HIS A 148 -18.55 3.89 -0.03
CA HIS A 148 -18.00 4.53 -1.21
C HIS A 148 -16.91 3.65 -1.83
N CYS A 149 -17.05 3.31 -3.11
CA CYS A 149 -16.05 2.57 -3.85
C CYS A 149 -14.94 3.51 -4.32
N ILE A 150 -13.72 3.27 -3.89
CA ILE A 150 -12.54 4.01 -4.35
C ILE A 150 -11.37 3.04 -4.34
N LEU A 151 -10.51 3.11 -5.36
CA LEU A 151 -9.27 2.36 -5.55
C LEU A 151 -9.39 1.01 -6.30
N TRP A 152 -8.66 0.95 -7.41
CA TRP A 152 -8.30 -0.23 -8.20
C TRP A 152 -6.77 -0.44 -8.16
N LEU A 153 -6.34 -1.69 -7.99
CA LEU A 153 -4.93 -2.09 -8.02
C LEU A 153 -4.76 -3.40 -8.75
#